data_AF-A8TLX8-F1
#
_entry.id   AF-A8TLX8-F1
#
_cell.length_a   1.000
_cell.length_b   1.000
_cell.length_c   1.000
_cell.angle_alpha   90.00
_cell.angle_beta   90.00
_cell.angle_gamma   90.00
#
_symmetry.space_group_name_H-M   'P 1'
#
loop_
_entity.id
_entity.type
_entity.pdbx_description
1 polymer ?
#
loop_
_entity_poly.entity_id
_entity_poly.type
_entity_poly.pdbx_seq_one_letter_code
_entity_poly.pdbx_strand_id
1 'polypeptide(L)'
;MLERHPGPDDLPAERAPDVIPGCARLVVTASTLVNGTVDSLLALAGPGTEITLVGPGTPLCPSLFRIGISRLAGFVAVDREGCIKAVMEGAGARTFRRHGRAVVRQPTS
;
A
#
# COMPACT_ATOMS: atom_id res chain seq x y z
N MET A 1 -14.74 -1.91 0.91
CA MET A 1 -13.45 -1.32 0.47
C MET A 1 -13.42 -1.27 -1.05
N LEU A 2 -12.41 -0.71 -1.73
CA LEU A 2 -12.35 -0.72 -3.20
C LEU A 2 -11.50 -1.91 -3.65
N GLU A 3 -12.07 -2.82 -4.42
CA GLU A 3 -11.39 -4.05 -4.85
C GLU A 3 -11.64 -4.40 -6.32
N ARG A 4 -10.64 -5.04 -6.94
CA ARG A 4 -10.76 -5.50 -8.35
C ARG A 4 -11.68 -6.71 -8.48
N HIS A 5 -11.74 -7.54 -7.44
CA HIS A 5 -12.65 -8.67 -7.34
C HIS A 5 -13.45 -8.48 -6.05
N PRO A 6 -14.46 -7.59 -6.06
CA PRO A 6 -15.13 -7.17 -4.83
C PRO A 6 -15.92 -8.32 -4.21
N GLY A 7 -15.86 -8.42 -2.88
CA GLY A 7 -16.81 -9.20 -2.10
C GLY A 7 -18.17 -8.49 -1.96
N PRO A 8 -19.12 -9.06 -1.21
CA PRO A 8 -20.47 -8.50 -1.04
C PRO A 8 -20.51 -7.06 -0.52
N ASP A 9 -19.56 -6.67 0.33
CA ASP A 9 -19.49 -5.35 0.96
C ASP A 9 -18.43 -4.42 0.34
N ASP A 10 -17.79 -4.87 -0.74
CA ASP A 10 -16.78 -4.10 -1.44
C ASP A 10 -17.37 -3.40 -2.67
N LEU A 11 -16.82 -2.22 -2.94
CA LEU A 11 -17.07 -1.50 -4.17
C LEU A 11 -16.08 -1.98 -5.23
N PRO A 12 -16.52 -2.10 -6.49
CA PRO A 12 -15.60 -2.37 -7.58
C PRO A 12 -14.61 -1.20 -7.73
N ALA A 13 -13.35 -1.52 -8.09
CA ALA A 13 -12.26 -0.55 -8.19
C ALA A 13 -12.56 0.63 -9.11
N GLU A 14 -13.41 0.42 -10.13
CA GLU A 14 -13.86 1.42 -11.09
C GLU A 14 -14.64 2.57 -10.43
N ARG A 15 -15.17 2.37 -9.22
CA ARG A 15 -15.86 3.41 -8.44
C ARG A 15 -14.91 4.31 -7.66
N ALA A 16 -13.59 4.13 -7.80
CA ALA A 16 -12.59 5.00 -7.18
C ALA A 16 -12.87 6.51 -7.39
N PRO A 17 -13.25 6.99 -8.60
CA PRO A 17 -13.53 8.41 -8.82
C PRO A 17 -14.73 8.95 -8.03
N ASP A 18 -15.70 8.09 -7.68
CA ASP A 18 -16.88 8.50 -6.91
C ASP A 18 -16.57 8.69 -5.42
N VAL A 19 -15.58 7.95 -4.91
CA VAL A 19 -15.38 7.78 -3.47
C VAL A 19 -14.13 8.51 -2.98
N ILE A 20 -13.02 8.37 -3.69
CA ILE A 20 -11.71 8.89 -3.26
C ILE A 20 -11.72 10.41 -3.03
N PRO A 21 -12.37 11.25 -3.86
CA PRO A 21 -12.36 12.70 -3.64
C PRO A 21 -12.93 13.14 -2.28
N GLY A 22 -13.81 12.35 -1.67
CA GLY A 22 -14.41 12.62 -0.36
C GLY A 22 -13.62 12.08 0.83
N CYS A 23 -12.51 11.36 0.61
CA CYS A 23 -11.76 10.72 1.68
C CYS A 23 -10.81 11.70 2.38
N ALA A 24 -10.91 11.82 3.70
CA ALA A 24 -9.88 12.49 4.51
C ALA A 24 -8.57 11.68 4.57
N ARG A 25 -8.68 10.34 4.46
CA ARG A 25 -7.56 9.41 4.51
C ARG A 25 -7.73 8.32 3.46
N LEU A 26 -6.67 8.05 2.70
CA LEU A 26 -6.64 7.03 1.66
C LEU A 26 -5.55 6.01 1.97
N VAL A 27 -5.92 4.74 2.07
CA VAL A 27 -4.98 3.62 2.24
C VAL A 27 -4.91 2.87 0.92
N VAL A 28 -3.71 2.85 0.32
CA VAL A 28 -3.46 2.23 -0.99
C VAL A 28 -2.53 1.05 -0.82
N THR A 29 -2.88 -0.12 -1.35
CA THR A 29 -2.01 -1.30 -1.33
C THR A 29 -0.79 -1.11 -2.23
N ALA A 30 0.38 -1.58 -1.81
CA ALA A 30 1.63 -1.55 -2.57
C ALA A 30 1.53 -2.28 -3.93
N SER A 31 0.56 -3.19 -4.10
CA SER A 31 0.33 -3.86 -5.39
C SER A 31 -0.12 -2.90 -6.50
N THR A 32 -0.59 -1.69 -6.17
CA THR A 32 -0.92 -0.66 -7.17
C THR A 32 0.31 -0.10 -7.88
N LEU A 33 1.50 -0.16 -7.25
CA LEU A 33 2.76 0.15 -7.92
C LEU A 33 3.06 -0.86 -9.01
N VAL A 34 2.86 -2.15 -8.71
CA VAL A 34 3.20 -3.27 -9.62
C VAL A 34 2.29 -3.26 -10.85
N ASN A 35 1.00 -2.95 -10.67
CA ASN A 35 0.04 -2.93 -11.76
C ASN A 35 -0.16 -1.55 -12.40
N GLY A 36 0.62 -0.53 -12.00
CA GLY A 36 0.62 0.80 -12.60
C GLY A 36 -0.62 1.66 -12.30
N THR A 37 -1.41 1.33 -11.28
CA THR A 37 -2.64 2.08 -10.93
C THR A 37 -2.44 3.08 -9.79
N VAL A 38 -1.26 3.17 -9.18
CA VAL A 38 -1.03 4.09 -8.07
C VAL A 38 -1.28 5.55 -8.48
N ASP A 39 -0.76 5.98 -9.64
CA ASP A 39 -0.79 7.39 -10.03
C ASP A 39 -2.22 7.89 -10.27
N SER A 40 -3.07 7.07 -10.88
CA SER A 40 -4.48 7.41 -11.10
C SER A 40 -5.26 7.51 -9.79
N LEU A 41 -4.96 6.65 -8.81
CA LEU A 41 -5.58 6.73 -7.48
C LEU A 41 -5.12 7.96 -6.70
N LEU A 42 -3.83 8.33 -6.78
CA LEU A 42 -3.29 9.53 -6.16
C LEU A 42 -3.91 10.80 -6.77
N ALA A 43 -4.12 10.83 -8.08
CA ALA A 43 -4.72 11.96 -8.78
C ALA A 43 -6.20 12.23 -8.38
N LEU A 44 -6.90 11.22 -7.87
CA LEU A 44 -8.27 11.37 -7.37
C LEU A 44 -8.34 11.92 -5.94
N ALA A 45 -7.24 11.88 -5.19
CA ALA A 45 -7.20 12.32 -3.81
C ALA A 45 -7.44 13.83 -3.72
N GLY A 46 -8.42 14.23 -2.89
CA GLY A 46 -8.71 15.64 -2.66
C GLY A 46 -7.56 16.36 -1.93
N PRO A 47 -7.52 17.70 -1.99
CA PRO A 47 -6.54 18.49 -1.24
C PRO A 47 -6.56 18.13 0.26
N GLY A 48 -5.38 17.90 0.83
CA GLY A 48 -5.25 17.56 2.26
C GLY A 48 -5.54 16.10 2.61
N THR A 49 -5.85 15.23 1.64
CA THR A 49 -6.00 13.79 1.89
C THR A 49 -4.70 13.20 2.44
N GLU A 50 -4.75 12.51 3.58
CA GLU A 50 -3.58 11.78 4.08
C GLU A 50 -3.49 10.42 3.39
N ILE A 51 -2.44 10.21 2.60
CA ILE A 51 -2.28 9.00 1.80
C ILE A 51 -1.27 8.06 2.45
N THR A 52 -1.65 6.81 2.67
CA THR A 52 -0.77 5.75 3.19
C THR A 52 -0.60 4.65 2.14
N LEU A 53 0.63 4.42 1.69
CA LEU A 53 0.97 3.26 0.88
C LEU A 53 1.30 2.07 1.79
N VAL A 54 0.58 0.96 1.68
CA VAL A 54 0.65 -0.17 2.62
C VAL A 54 0.95 -1.50 1.94
N GLY A 55 1.81 -2.31 2.55
CA GLY A 55 2.04 -3.69 2.17
C GLY A 55 3.51 -4.07 2.22
N PRO A 56 3.85 -5.37 2.26
CA PRO A 56 5.24 -5.80 2.33
C PRO A 56 6.11 -5.29 1.18
N GLY A 57 5.51 -5.05 0.01
CA GLY A 57 6.16 -4.49 -1.17
C GLY A 57 6.27 -2.97 -1.20
N THR A 58 5.82 -2.24 -0.17
CA THR A 58 5.93 -0.77 -0.12
C THR A 58 7.41 -0.37 -0.10
N PRO A 59 7.91 0.37 -1.11
CA PRO A 59 9.27 0.90 -1.06
C PRO A 59 9.37 1.90 0.08
N LEU A 60 10.32 1.72 0.99
CA LEU A 60 10.55 2.62 2.12
C LEU A 60 11.42 3.83 1.74
N CYS A 61 11.30 4.34 0.51
CA CYS A 61 12.13 5.42 -0.03
C CYS A 61 11.47 6.80 0.20
N PRO A 62 12.19 7.79 0.76
CA PRO A 62 11.63 9.13 1.02
C PRO A 62 11.14 9.88 -0.22
N SER A 63 11.61 9.52 -1.42
CA SER A 63 11.19 10.14 -2.68
C SER A 63 9.69 10.02 -2.93
N LEU A 64 9.02 8.99 -2.39
CA LEU A 64 7.57 8.82 -2.51
C LEU A 64 6.78 9.89 -1.78
N PHE A 65 7.36 10.55 -0.77
CA PHE A 65 6.70 11.67 -0.11
C PHE A 65 6.54 12.89 -1.03
N ARG A 66 7.39 13.02 -2.06
CA ARG A 66 7.33 14.12 -3.03
C ARG A 66 6.17 14.00 -4.03
N ILE A 67 5.51 12.84 -4.10
CA ILE A 67 4.38 12.59 -5.01
C ILE A 67 3.04 12.51 -4.26
N GLY A 68 2.95 13.14 -3.10
CA GLY A 68 1.69 13.26 -2.33
C GLY A 68 1.41 12.11 -1.35
N ILE A 69 2.26 11.09 -1.28
CA ILE A 69 2.12 10.05 -0.25
C ILE A 69 2.55 10.63 1.10
N SER A 70 1.75 10.44 2.15
CA SER A 70 2.01 10.98 3.50
C SER A 70 2.70 9.95 4.40
N ARG A 71 2.46 8.66 4.19
CA ARG A 71 2.96 7.55 5.01
C ARG A 71 3.34 6.34 4.17
N LEU A 72 4.45 5.70 4.52
CA LEU A 72 4.91 4.44 3.93
C LEU A 72 4.86 3.34 4.99
N ALA A 73 3.87 2.46 4.88
CA ALA A 73 3.70 1.31 5.76
C ALA A 73 4.18 0.03 5.06
N GLY A 74 5.46 -0.30 5.26
CA GLY A 74 6.15 -1.39 4.59
C GLY A 74 6.63 -2.49 5.52
N PHE A 75 7.57 -3.28 5.00
CA PHE A 75 8.17 -4.40 5.69
C PHE A 75 9.68 -4.40 5.49
N VAL A 76 10.42 -4.73 6.55
CA VAL A 76 11.87 -4.96 6.49
C VAL A 76 12.12 -6.42 6.82
N ALA A 77 12.63 -7.16 5.84
CA ALA A 77 13.10 -8.53 6.03
C ALA A 77 14.31 -8.51 6.97
N VAL A 78 14.27 -9.34 8.01
CA VAL A 78 15.36 -9.52 8.97
C VAL A 78 15.97 -10.91 8.80
N ASP A 79 15.13 -11.91 8.55
CA ASP A 79 15.51 -13.27 8.17
C ASP A 79 15.34 -13.44 6.66
N ARG A 80 16.45 -13.32 5.92
CA ARG A 80 16.46 -13.41 4.46
C ARG A 80 16.05 -14.80 3.98
N GLU A 81 16.59 -15.86 4.58
CA GLU A 81 16.35 -17.23 4.13
C GLU A 81 14.90 -17.65 4.38
N GLY A 82 14.37 -17.33 5.57
CA GLY A 82 12.96 -17.56 5.87
C GLY A 82 12.01 -16.77 4.98
N CYS A 83 12.36 -15.51 4.63
CA CYS A 83 11.59 -14.75 3.63
C CYS A 83 11.59 -15.42 2.26
N ILE A 84 12.76 -15.86 1.76
CA ILE A 84 12.88 -16.55 0.47
C ILE A 84 12.04 -17.83 0.49
N LYS A 85 12.17 -18.65 1.54
CA LYS A 85 11.41 -19.89 1.69
C LYS A 85 9.90 -19.62 1.69
N ALA A 86 9.45 -18.62 2.45
CA ALA A 86 8.03 -18.24 2.48
C ALA A 86 7.51 -17.81 1.10
N VAL A 87 8.30 -17.07 0.31
CA VAL A 87 7.94 -16.74 -1.09
C VAL A 87 7.81 -18.01 -1.92
N MET A 88 8.79 -18.91 -1.85
CA MET A 88 8.81 -20.16 -2.63
C MET A 88 7.65 -21.09 -2.29
N GLU A 89 7.16 -21.05 -1.06
CA GLU A 89 5.99 -21.82 -0.60
C GLU A 89 4.65 -21.15 -0.96
N GLY A 90 4.65 -19.99 -1.62
CA GLY A 90 3.43 -19.25 -1.92
C GLY A 90 2.75 -18.65 -0.68
N ALA A 91 3.51 -18.44 0.39
CA ALA A 91 2.96 -17.97 1.65
C ALA A 91 2.48 -16.52 1.53
N GLY A 92 1.32 -16.23 2.12
CA GLY A 92 0.74 -14.89 2.12
C GLY A 92 1.47 -13.89 3.02
N ALA A 93 1.11 -12.61 2.91
CA ALA A 93 1.74 -11.50 3.64
C ALA A 93 1.82 -11.68 5.17
N ARG A 94 0.90 -12.46 5.76
CA ARG A 94 0.92 -12.78 7.20
C ARG A 94 2.13 -13.63 7.60
N THR A 95 2.64 -14.49 6.72
CA THR A 95 3.79 -15.34 7.00
C THR A 95 5.08 -14.54 7.02
N PHE A 96 5.23 -13.52 6.16
CA PHE A 96 6.40 -12.64 6.17
C PHE A 96 6.64 -11.96 7.51
N ARG A 97 5.57 -11.67 8.29
CA ARG A 97 5.70 -11.08 9.63
C ARG A 97 6.58 -11.90 10.59
N ARG A 98 6.76 -13.20 10.35
CA ARG A 98 7.63 -14.07 11.16
C ARG A 98 9.11 -13.89 10.84
N HIS A 99 9.43 -13.38 9.66
CA HIS A 99 10.78 -13.29 9.10
C HIS A 99 11.28 -11.84 8.99
N GLY A 100 10.61 -10.91 9.65
CA GLY A 100 10.98 -9.50 9.65
C GLY A 100 10.01 -8.65 10.44
N ARG A 101 9.97 -7.35 10.16
CA ARG A 101 9.16 -6.40 10.93
C ARG A 101 8.40 -5.44 10.03
N ALA A 102 7.19 -5.11 10.45
CA ALA A 102 6.44 -3.99 9.87
C ALA A 102 7.11 -2.67 10.26
N VAL A 103 7.19 -1.74 9.31
CA VAL A 103 7.79 -0.42 9.51
C VAL A 103 6.88 0.63 8.92
N VAL A 104 6.69 1.73 9.66
CA VAL A 104 6.02 2.92 9.14
C VAL A 104 7.03 4.04 9.07
N ARG A 105 7.11 4.72 7.92
CA ARG A 105 7.88 5.95 7.74
C ARG A 105 6.96 7.12 7.42
N GLN A 106 7.33 8.27 7.95
CA GLN A 106 6.75 9.58 7.67
C GLN A 106 7.86 10.52 7.19
N PRO A 107 7.52 11.62 6.49
CA PRO A 107 8.47 12.67 6.19
C PRO A 107 9.13 13.17 7.49
N THR A 108 10.43 13.36 7.48
CA THR A 108 11.12 14.06 8.57
C THR A 108 10.80 15.55 8.44
N SER A 109 10.37 16.18 9.54
CA SER A 109 10.13 17.63 9.61
C SER A 109 11.39 18.44 9.39
#